data_AF-A0A7S0FJT8-F1
#
_entry.id   AF-A0A7S0FJT8-F1
#
_cell.length_a   1.000
_cell.length_b   1.000
_cell.length_c   1.000
_cell.angle_alpha   90.00
_cell.angle_beta   90.00
_cell.angle_gamma   90.00
#
_symmetry.space_group_name_H-M   'P 1'
#
loop_
_entity.id
_entity.type
_entity.pdbx_description
1 polymer ?
#
loop_
_entity_poly.entity_id
_entity_poly.type
_entity_poly.pdbx_seq_one_letter_code
_entity_poly.pdbx_strand_id
1 'polypeptide(L)'
;KLQASPYEMRVGQDKSCTPICMVSIGGRKLRWLRKLVERQYRVHVNLDQLPVLMRSKELNYAVRGYPLGFKAPASYTGLKDDELYLFNHLRFTISYHEDPSQFDGVRITGFDVHPV
;
A
#
# COMPACT_ATOMS: atom_id res chain seq x y z
N LYS A 1 16.78 -4.26 7.20
CA LYS A 1 17.40 -3.05 6.60
C LYS A 1 16.31 -2.30 5.83
N LEU A 2 16.13 -1.01 6.08
CA LEU A 2 15.21 -0.18 5.30
C LEU A 2 15.74 -0.03 3.88
N GLN A 3 14.84 -0.01 2.90
CA GLN A 3 15.16 0.14 1.48
C GLN A 3 14.33 1.29 0.93
N ALA A 4 14.90 2.03 -0.01
CA ALA A 4 14.16 3.07 -0.72
C ALA A 4 13.03 2.40 -1.53
N SER A 5 11.83 2.96 -1.42
CA SER A 5 10.72 2.55 -2.27
C SER A 5 10.87 3.19 -3.65
N PRO A 6 10.26 2.62 -4.70
CA PRO A 6 10.26 3.24 -6.04
C PRO A 6 9.23 4.37 -6.18
N TYR A 7 8.46 4.68 -5.13
CA TYR A 7 7.49 5.77 -5.14
C TYR A 7 8.17 7.12 -4.91
N GLU A 8 8.01 8.05 -5.84
CA GLU A 8 8.39 9.45 -5.65
C GLU A 8 7.14 10.27 -5.27
N MET A 9 7.04 10.61 -3.99
CA MET A 9 5.94 11.38 -3.42
C MET A 9 6.40 12.81 -3.12
N ARG A 10 5.64 13.80 -3.60
CA ARG A 10 5.86 15.23 -3.31
C ARG A 10 4.60 15.77 -2.63
N VAL A 11 4.77 16.35 -1.45
CA VAL A 11 3.65 16.95 -0.69
C VAL A 11 3.09 18.13 -1.49
N GLY A 12 1.77 18.33 -1.45
CA GLY A 12 1.07 19.36 -2.22
C GLY A 12 0.94 19.07 -3.72
N GLN A 13 1.37 17.89 -4.20
CA GLN A 13 1.26 17.49 -5.60
C GLN A 13 0.53 16.15 -5.73
N ASP A 14 -0.76 16.23 -6.07
CA ASP A 14 -1.54 15.04 -6.38
C ASP A 14 -1.07 14.40 -7.69
N LYS A 15 -0.80 13.10 -7.63
CA LYS A 15 -0.49 12.28 -8.81
C LYS A 15 -1.64 11.32 -9.08
N SER A 16 -2.04 11.24 -10.35
CA SER A 16 -2.95 10.20 -10.82
C SER A 16 -2.26 8.84 -10.88
N CYS A 17 -3.00 7.79 -11.25
CA CYS A 17 -2.47 6.43 -11.35
C CYS A 17 -1.23 6.40 -12.27
N THR A 18 -0.07 6.17 -11.65
CA THR A 18 1.23 6.22 -12.33
C THR A 18 1.88 4.84 -12.25
N PRO A 19 2.06 4.14 -13.39
CA PRO A 19 2.78 2.87 -13.41
C PRO A 19 4.24 3.06 -13.01
N ILE A 20 4.71 2.29 -12.04
CA ILE A 20 6.07 2.41 -11.50
C ILE A 20 7.04 1.48 -12.21
N CYS A 21 6.59 0.26 -12.52
CA CYS A 21 7.40 -0.71 -13.21
C CYS A 21 6.51 -1.71 -13.96
N MET A 22 7.09 -2.32 -14.98
CA MET A 22 6.55 -3.51 -15.63
C MET A 22 7.53 -4.65 -15.40
N VAL A 23 7.08 -5.70 -14.72
CA VAL A 23 7.93 -6.84 -14.36
C VAL A 23 7.25 -8.14 -14.73
N SER A 24 8.00 -9.04 -15.37
CA SER A 24 7.56 -10.42 -15.56
C SER A 24 7.88 -11.24 -14.31
N ILE A 25 6.87 -11.90 -13.76
CA ILE A 25 6.99 -12.68 -12.53
C ILE A 25 7.17 -14.16 -12.91
N GLY A 26 8.40 -14.65 -12.86
CA GLY A 26 8.69 -16.07 -13.08
C GLY A 26 8.16 -16.99 -11.97
N GLY A 27 8.04 -18.30 -12.27
CA GLY A 27 7.36 -19.28 -11.41
C GLY A 27 7.90 -19.38 -9.97
N ARG A 28 9.20 -19.20 -9.73
CA ARG A 28 9.77 -19.19 -8.37
C ARG A 28 9.26 -18.01 -7.54
N LYS A 29 9.26 -16.80 -8.12
CA LYS A 29 8.75 -15.59 -7.46
C LYS A 29 7.25 -15.68 -7.24
N LEU A 30 6.51 -16.22 -8.20
CA LEU A 30 5.06 -16.41 -8.08
C LEU A 30 4.70 -17.31 -6.88
N ARG A 31 5.36 -18.47 -6.72
CA ARG A 31 5.14 -19.34 -5.55
C ARG A 31 5.46 -18.64 -4.22
N TRP A 32 6.50 -17.81 -4.21
CA TRP A 32 6.85 -17.03 -3.02
C TRP A 32 5.79 -15.97 -2.69
N LEU A 33 5.28 -15.25 -3.69
CA LEU A 33 4.18 -14.29 -3.51
C LEU A 33 2.91 -14.98 -2.98
N ARG A 34 2.55 -16.15 -3.53
CA ARG A 34 1.40 -16.93 -3.02
C ARG A 34 1.54 -17.24 -1.53
N LYS A 35 2.71 -17.74 -1.11
CA LYS A 35 3.02 -18.03 0.30
C LYS A 35 2.94 -16.79 1.19
N LEU A 36 3.30 -15.61 0.69
CA LEU A 36 3.17 -14.35 1.44
C LEU A 36 1.70 -13.96 1.64
N VAL A 37 0.87 -14.08 0.60
CA VAL A 37 -0.56 -13.80 0.70
C VAL A 37 -1.24 -14.78 1.68
N GLU A 38 -0.93 -16.08 1.58
CA GLU A 38 -1.45 -17.11 2.51
C GLU A 38 -1.05 -16.85 3.96
N ARG A 39 0.13 -16.28 4.19
CA ARG A 39 0.63 -15.89 5.52
C ARG A 39 0.18 -14.49 5.95
N GLN A 40 -0.75 -13.88 5.20
CA GLN A 40 -1.28 -12.54 5.46
C GLN A 40 -0.17 -11.48 5.61
N TYR A 41 0.89 -11.60 4.82
CA TYR A 41 2.00 -10.66 4.85
C TYR A 41 1.53 -9.25 4.53
N ARG A 42 1.97 -8.29 5.34
CA ARG A 42 1.69 -6.86 5.14
C ARG A 42 2.95 -6.13 4.69
N VAL A 43 2.79 -5.33 3.65
CA VAL A 43 3.85 -4.46 3.14
C VAL A 43 3.90 -3.20 4.01
N HIS A 44 5.09 -2.89 4.50
CA HIS A 44 5.36 -1.70 5.29
C HIS A 44 6.14 -0.69 4.46
N VAL A 45 5.63 0.54 4.43
CA VAL A 45 6.28 1.70 3.83
C VAL A 45 6.29 2.79 4.90
N ASN A 46 7.37 3.58 4.98
CA ASN A 46 7.44 4.74 5.86
C ASN A 46 7.70 5.99 5.00
N LEU A 47 7.13 7.11 5.42
CA LEU A 47 7.38 8.43 4.85
C LEU A 47 7.63 9.39 6.02
N ASP A 48 8.78 10.06 6.03
CA ASP A 48 9.17 10.98 7.12
C ASP A 48 8.95 10.39 8.53
N GLN A 49 9.47 9.17 8.75
CA GLN A 49 9.35 8.41 10.00
C GLN A 49 7.91 8.00 10.39
N LEU A 50 6.90 8.34 9.60
CA LEU A 50 5.52 7.88 9.78
C LEU A 50 5.31 6.54 9.07
N PRO A 51 4.75 5.52 9.75
CA PRO A 51 4.38 4.28 9.10
C PRO A 51 3.13 4.48 8.26
N VAL A 52 3.07 3.79 7.13
CA VAL A 52 1.86 3.74 6.31
C VAL A 52 0.75 3.03 7.09
N LEU A 53 -0.45 3.62 7.07
CA LEU A 53 -1.63 3.08 7.74
C LEU A 53 -2.73 2.75 6.72
N MET A 54 -3.30 1.56 6.84
CA MET A 54 -4.55 1.21 6.18
C MET A 54 -5.68 1.46 7.18
N ARG A 55 -6.56 2.42 6.86
CA ARG A 55 -7.69 2.81 7.71
C ARG A 55 -9.02 2.44 7.08
N SER A 56 -9.98 2.04 7.91
CA SER A 56 -11.40 1.98 7.55
C SER A 56 -12.19 2.80 8.56
N LYS A 57 -12.85 3.86 8.07
CA LYS A 57 -13.75 4.67 8.90
C LYS A 57 -14.98 3.87 9.32
N GLU A 58 -15.49 3.04 8.42
CA GLU A 58 -16.69 2.21 8.63
C GLU A 58 -16.46 1.16 9.74
N LEU A 59 -15.32 0.47 9.69
CA LEU A 59 -14.98 -0.59 10.64
C LEU A 59 -14.17 -0.08 11.83
N ASN A 60 -14.00 1.25 11.95
CA ASN A 60 -13.25 1.95 13.00
C ASN A 60 -11.90 1.31 13.34
N TYR A 61 -11.09 0.99 12.33
CA TYR A 61 -9.75 0.42 12.54
C TYR A 61 -8.67 1.18 11.77
N ALA A 62 -7.45 1.11 12.31
CA ALA A 62 -6.22 1.54 11.67
C ALA A 62 -5.14 0.47 11.89
N VAL A 63 -4.59 -0.08 10.80
CA VAL A 63 -3.56 -1.12 10.87
C VAL A 63 -2.33 -0.67 10.08
N ARG A 64 -1.14 -0.95 10.63
CA ARG A 64 0.12 -0.66 9.95
C ARG A 64 0.30 -1.52 8.70
N GLY A 65 0.79 -0.90 7.63
CA GLY A 65 0.98 -1.57 6.35
C GLY A 65 -0.34 -1.95 5.68
N TYR A 66 -0.24 -2.49 4.47
CA TYR A 66 -1.36 -3.02 3.70
C TYR A 66 -1.08 -4.49 3.34
N PRO A 67 -2.11 -5.35 3.23
CA PRO A 67 -1.90 -6.74 2.81
C PRO A 67 -1.30 -6.77 1.40
N LEU A 68 -0.40 -7.72 1.13
CA LEU A 68 0.14 -7.92 -0.22
C LEU A 68 -0.97 -8.32 -1.23
N GLY A 69 -1.99 -9.00 -0.75
CA GLY A 69 -3.06 -9.56 -1.56
C GLY A 69 -4.11 -10.23 -0.69
N PHE A 70 -5.05 -10.92 -1.32
CA PHE A 70 -6.09 -11.67 -0.65
C PHE A 70 -6.40 -12.99 -1.36
N LYS A 71 -7.02 -13.91 -0.62
CA LYS A 71 -7.53 -15.17 -1.15
C LYS A 71 -9.02 -15.04 -1.39
N ALA A 72 -9.45 -15.15 -2.63
CA ALA A 72 -10.86 -15.18 -2.99
C ALA A 72 -11.36 -16.63 -2.90
N PRO A 73 -12.39 -16.91 -2.10
CA PRO A 73 -12.95 -18.25 -2.06
C PRO A 73 -13.62 -18.59 -3.39
N ALA A 74 -13.64 -19.87 -3.74
CA ALA A 74 -14.31 -20.40 -4.94
C ALA A 74 -15.74 -19.86 -5.15
N SER A 75 -16.48 -19.62 -4.06
CA SER A 75 -17.84 -19.05 -4.10
C SER A 75 -17.90 -17.62 -4.65
N TYR A 76 -16.81 -16.86 -4.56
CA TYR A 76 -16.71 -15.48 -5.04
C TYR A 76 -16.33 -15.39 -6.52
N THR A 77 -15.60 -16.38 -7.04
CA THR A 77 -15.08 -16.39 -8.41
C THR A 77 -15.85 -17.30 -9.36
N GLY A 78 -16.69 -18.21 -8.83
CA GLY A 78 -17.39 -19.22 -9.62
C GLY A 78 -16.46 -20.31 -10.17
N LEU A 79 -15.22 -20.38 -9.66
CA LEU A 79 -14.20 -21.35 -10.06
C LEU A 79 -14.19 -22.55 -9.11
N LYS A 80 -13.53 -23.64 -9.53
CA LYS A 80 -13.40 -24.85 -8.71
C LYS A 80 -12.43 -24.69 -7.55
N ASP A 81 -11.46 -23.79 -7.68
CA ASP A 81 -10.38 -23.59 -6.71
C ASP A 81 -10.32 -22.13 -6.25
N ASP A 82 -9.77 -21.94 -5.06
CA ASP A 82 -9.51 -20.61 -4.52
C ASP A 82 -8.44 -19.87 -5.32
N GLU A 83 -8.70 -18.60 -5.62
CA GLU A 83 -7.77 -17.74 -6.33
C GLU A 83 -7.07 -16.77 -5.40
N LEU A 84 -5.84 -16.39 -5.77
CA LEU A 84 -5.04 -15.42 -5.05
C LEU A 84 -4.89 -14.17 -5.91
N TYR A 85 -5.26 -13.04 -5.33
CA TYR A 85 -5.20 -11.72 -5.94
C TYR A 85 -4.12 -10.89 -5.24
N LEU A 86 -3.45 -10.02 -5.99
CA LEU A 86 -2.43 -9.09 -5.47
C LEU A 86 -2.94 -7.66 -5.55
N PHE A 87 -2.65 -6.88 -4.52
CA PHE A 87 -2.88 -5.44 -4.54
C PHE A 87 -1.71 -4.75 -5.25
N ASN A 88 -1.87 -4.50 -6.55
CA ASN A 88 -0.89 -3.78 -7.37
C ASN A 88 -1.27 -2.31 -7.58
N HIS A 89 -2.56 -1.98 -7.48
CA HIS A 89 -3.04 -0.61 -7.55
C HIS A 89 -3.20 -0.06 -6.13
N LEU A 90 -2.39 0.93 -5.77
CA LEU A 90 -2.37 1.51 -4.42
C LEU A 90 -2.59 3.01 -4.51
N ARG A 91 -3.52 3.51 -3.68
CA ARG A 91 -3.73 4.94 -3.49
C ARG A 91 -3.16 5.37 -2.15
N PHE A 92 -2.16 6.24 -2.19
CA PHE A 92 -1.60 6.85 -0.98
C PHE A 92 -2.26 8.20 -0.71
N THR A 93 -2.38 8.55 0.56
CA THR A 93 -2.88 9.86 1.00
C THR A 93 -1.92 10.40 2.05
N ILE A 94 -1.43 11.61 1.82
CA ILE A 94 -0.48 12.29 2.69
C ILE A 94 -1.20 13.50 3.28
N SER A 95 -1.36 13.49 4.60
CA SER A 95 -1.89 14.64 5.34
C SER A 95 -0.73 15.47 5.83
N TYR A 96 -0.83 16.80 5.72
CA TYR A 96 0.22 17.72 6.12
C TYR A 96 -0.36 19.03 6.66
N HIS A 97 0.46 19.77 7.41
CA HIS A 97 0.19 21.15 7.81
C HIS A 97 1.26 22.07 7.24
N GLU A 98 0.82 23.25 6.82
CA GLU A 98 1.65 24.40 6.48
C GLU A 98 1.34 25.49 7.51
N ASP A 99 2.37 25.97 8.19
CA ASP A 99 2.27 27.16 9.05
C ASP A 99 3.43 28.11 8.74
N PRO A 100 3.23 28.99 7.73
CA PRO A 100 4.25 29.95 7.30
C PRO A 100 4.70 30.92 8.41
N SER A 101 3.92 31.08 9.49
CA SER A 101 4.27 31.95 10.62
C SER A 101 5.29 31.32 11.57
N GLN A 102 5.40 29.99 11.58
CA GLN A 102 6.30 29.23 12.46
C GLN A 102 7.44 28.55 11.70
N PHE A 103 7.21 28.13 10.45
CA PHE A 103 8.17 27.40 9.64
C PHE A 103 7.88 27.56 8.14
N ASP A 104 8.90 27.87 7.36
CA ASP A 104 8.79 27.86 5.90
C ASP A 104 8.95 26.43 5.36
N GLY A 105 7.80 25.74 5.25
CA GLY A 105 7.71 24.39 4.67
C GLY A 105 6.49 23.61 5.14
N VAL A 106 6.50 22.30 4.85
CA VAL A 106 5.40 21.37 5.17
C VAL A 106 5.79 20.43 6.30
N ARG A 107 4.85 20.17 7.22
CA ARG A 107 4.98 19.11 8.22
C ARG A 107 3.98 18.00 7.90
N ILE A 108 4.48 16.80 7.62
CA ILE A 108 3.62 15.64 7.37
C ILE A 108 3.02 15.16 8.70
N THR A 109 1.70 14.95 8.70
CA THR A 109 0.93 14.50 9.87
C THR A 109 0.25 13.15 9.69
N GLY A 110 0.12 12.68 8.45
CA GLY A 110 -0.50 11.39 8.16
C GLY A 110 0.04 10.77 6.89
N PHE A 111 0.14 9.44 6.89
CA PHE A 111 0.51 8.65 5.73
C PHE A 111 -0.38 7.41 5.66
N ASP A 112 -1.36 7.46 4.77
CA ASP A 112 -2.39 6.44 4.64
C ASP A 112 -2.32 5.74 3.27
N VAL A 113 -2.80 4.50 3.21
CA VAL A 113 -2.88 3.69 2.00
C VAL A 113 -4.23 3.01 1.88
N HIS A 114 -4.75 3.01 0.66
CA HIS A 114 -5.92 2.26 0.26
C HIS A 114 -5.58 1.39 -0.95
N PRO A 115 -5.54 0.05 -0.80
CA PRO A 115 -5.48 -0.86 -1.94
C PRO A 115 -6.77 -0.75 -2.75
N VAL A 116 -6.63 -0.62 -4.08
CA VAL A 116 -7.74 -0.45 -5.04
C VAL A 116 -8.03 -1.76 -5.75
#